data_AF-A0AAQ4QEH6-F1
#
_entry.id   AF-A0AAQ4QEH6-F1
#
_cell.length_a   1.000
_cell.length_b   1.000
_cell.length_c   1.000
_cell.angle_alpha   90.00
_cell.angle_beta   90.00
_cell.angle_gamma   90.00
#
_symmetry.space_group_name_H-M   'P 1'
#
loop_
_entity.id
_entity.type
_entity.pdbx_description
1 polymer ?
#
loop_
_entity_poly.entity_id
_entity_poly.type
_entity_poly.pdbx_seq_one_letter_code
_entity_poly.pdbx_strand_id
1 'polypeptide(L)'
;MEKQATREEKFSMFGSRTAGRPTRCVSGDQGGGYGLSKAEFMEKVQQSNEACQRGDFQAAVRLYTSALQADPQNCILYSNRSAARLKLGQHQAALDDAEKACELNPKWPKIFSTPH
;
A
#
# COMPACT_ATOMS: atom_id res chain seq x y z
N MET A 1 11.70 -35.70 -1.28
CA MET A 1 10.99 -36.37 -0.17
C MET A 1 11.97 -36.49 0.98
N GLU A 2 11.93 -35.60 1.98
CA GLU A 2 12.66 -35.82 3.23
C GLU A 2 12.01 -35.02 4.39
N LYS A 3 11.11 -35.74 5.07
CA LYS A 3 10.93 -35.86 6.53
C LYS A 3 10.69 -34.60 7.36
N GLN A 4 9.42 -34.48 7.76
CA GLN A 4 8.99 -33.80 8.98
C GLN A 4 9.58 -34.50 10.22
N ALA A 5 10.00 -33.73 11.22
CA ALA A 5 10.22 -34.20 12.58
C ALA A 5 9.76 -33.11 13.56
N THR A 6 8.68 -33.42 14.25
CA THR A 6 8.14 -32.74 15.43
C THR A 6 9.07 -32.93 16.63
N ARG A 7 9.36 -31.86 17.39
CA ARG A 7 9.70 -31.98 18.81
C ARG A 7 9.16 -30.79 19.58
N GLU A 8 8.18 -31.09 20.42
CA GLU A 8 7.64 -30.23 21.46
C GLU A 8 8.71 -29.91 22.49
N GLU A 9 8.74 -28.67 22.99
CA GLU A 9 9.39 -28.38 24.27
C GLU A 9 8.48 -27.49 25.13
N LYS A 10 8.42 -27.88 26.40
CA LYS A 10 7.41 -27.55 27.39
C LYS A 10 7.61 -26.15 27.97
N PHE A 11 6.48 -25.50 28.20
CA PHE A 11 6.11 -24.70 29.37
C PHE A 11 7.24 -24.40 30.40
N SER A 12 7.55 -23.12 30.60
CA SER A 12 8.05 -22.61 31.88
C SER A 12 7.38 -21.29 32.24
N MET A 13 6.84 -21.28 33.45
CA MET A 13 6.21 -20.18 34.16
C MET A 13 7.18 -19.04 34.53
N PHE A 14 6.59 -17.88 34.78
CA PHE A 14 6.99 -16.81 35.71
C PHE A 14 8.31 -16.06 35.46
N GLY A 15 8.17 -14.76 35.15
CA GLY A 15 9.27 -13.81 35.18
C GLY A 15 8.80 -12.39 34.90
N SER A 16 8.31 -11.72 35.93
CA SER A 16 7.93 -10.31 35.96
C SER A 16 8.99 -9.42 35.31
N ARG A 17 8.58 -8.49 34.43
CA ARG A 17 9.37 -7.27 34.17
C ARG A 17 8.51 -6.14 33.61
N THR A 18 8.44 -5.12 34.43
CA THR A 18 8.05 -3.73 34.20
C THR A 18 8.52 -3.17 32.85
N ALA A 19 7.65 -2.48 32.12
CA ALA A 19 7.99 -1.24 31.41
C ALA A 19 6.70 -0.56 30.95
N GLY A 20 6.47 0.66 31.45
CA GLY A 20 5.40 1.51 31.00
C GLY A 20 5.61 1.94 29.55
N ARG A 21 4.54 1.77 28.76
CA ARG A 21 4.03 2.73 27.78
C ARG A 21 2.81 2.10 27.13
N PRO A 22 1.57 2.47 27.52
CA PRO A 22 0.52 2.44 26.55
C PRO A 22 0.86 3.54 25.56
N THR A 23 1.32 3.17 24.35
CA THR A 23 1.14 4.07 23.21
C THR A 23 -0.36 4.19 23.03
N ARG A 24 -0.94 5.16 23.73
CA ARG A 24 -2.30 5.63 23.49
C ARG A 24 -2.24 6.38 22.17
N CYS A 25 -2.30 5.65 21.06
CA CYS A 25 -2.75 6.23 19.80
C CYS A 25 -4.23 6.50 19.98
N VAL A 26 -4.54 7.70 20.45
CA VAL A 26 -5.88 8.25 20.32
C VAL A 26 -6.12 8.45 18.84
N SER A 27 -7.07 7.71 18.27
CA SER A 27 -7.61 8.04 16.96
C SER A 27 -9.11 7.76 16.95
N GLY A 28 -9.86 8.81 17.29
CA GLY A 28 -11.10 9.18 16.60
C GLY A 28 -12.29 8.23 16.70
N ASP A 29 -13.12 8.49 17.70
CA ASP A 29 -14.55 8.21 17.67
C ASP A 29 -15.22 9.04 16.55
N GLN A 30 -15.99 8.36 15.69
CA GLN A 30 -17.18 8.83 14.95
C GLN A 30 -17.08 9.91 13.85
N GLY A 31 -17.66 9.59 12.69
CA GLY A 31 -18.11 10.57 11.69
C GLY A 31 -18.45 9.93 10.35
N GLY A 32 -19.71 9.98 9.94
CA GLY A 32 -20.27 9.23 8.83
C GLY A 32 -19.82 9.66 7.43
N GLY A 33 -20.00 8.73 6.49
CA GLY A 33 -20.41 8.98 5.10
C GLY A 33 -19.50 9.85 4.23
N TYR A 34 -18.89 9.19 3.23
CA TYR A 34 -18.30 9.75 2.01
C TYR A 34 -16.89 10.35 2.15
N GLY A 35 -15.91 9.57 1.67
CA GLY A 35 -14.53 10.01 1.43
C GLY A 35 -13.64 9.84 2.65
N LEU A 36 -12.64 8.95 2.53
CA LEU A 36 -11.51 8.91 3.46
C LEU A 36 -11.00 10.35 3.65
N SER A 37 -10.92 10.80 4.90
CA SER A 37 -10.43 12.14 5.21
C SER A 37 -9.04 12.35 4.59
N LYS A 38 -8.74 13.56 4.11
CA LYS A 38 -7.45 13.90 3.50
C LYS A 38 -6.24 13.43 4.34
N ALA A 39 -6.38 13.45 5.67
CA ALA A 39 -5.39 12.93 6.61
C ALA A 39 -5.20 11.40 6.50
N GLU A 40 -6.27 10.61 6.46
CA GLU A 40 -6.20 9.15 6.29
C GLU A 40 -5.63 8.76 4.92
N PHE A 41 -5.99 9.51 3.87
CA PHE A 41 -5.37 9.35 2.56
C PHE A 41 -3.86 9.55 2.63
N MET A 42 -3.41 10.68 3.21
CA MET A 42 -1.99 10.99 3.35
C MET A 42 -1.26 9.95 4.19
N GLU A 43 -1.88 9.45 5.25
CA GLU A 43 -1.33 8.38 6.08
C GLU A 43 -1.14 7.08 5.28
N LYS A 44 -2.15 6.67 4.49
CA LYS A 44 -2.06 5.48 3.62
C LYS A 44 -0.91 5.61 2.61
N VAL A 45 -0.75 6.80 2.02
CA VAL A 45 0.35 7.09 1.08
C VAL A 45 1.70 7.02 1.80
N GLN A 46 1.80 7.61 2.99
CA GLN A 46 3.02 7.57 3.80
C GLN A 46 3.41 6.12 4.16
N GLN A 47 2.46 5.33 4.67
CA GLN A 47 2.67 3.92 4.99
C GLN A 47 3.09 3.11 3.76
N SER A 48 2.50 3.38 2.58
CA SER A 48 2.88 2.68 1.34
C SER A 48 4.31 2.98 0.90
N ASN A 49 4.76 4.23 1.05
CA ASN A 49 6.14 4.61 0.77
C ASN A 49 7.12 3.95 1.74
N GLU A 50 6.76 3.87 3.02
CA GLU A 50 7.57 3.14 4.00
C GLU A 50 7.62 1.64 3.69
N ALA A 51 6.52 1.02 3.30
CA ALA A 51 6.49 -0.38 2.88
C ALA A 51 7.40 -0.63 1.66
N CYS A 52 7.38 0.27 0.67
CA CYS A 52 8.33 0.23 -0.46
C CYS A 52 9.79 0.34 0.00
N GLN A 53 10.10 1.20 0.97
CA GLN A 53 11.45 1.34 1.52
C GLN A 53 11.90 0.10 2.31
N ARG A 54 10.97 -0.58 2.98
CA ARG A 54 11.22 -1.85 3.67
C ARG A 54 11.37 -3.05 2.72
N GLY A 55 11.00 -2.88 1.45
CA GLY A 55 10.96 -3.98 0.46
C GLY A 55 9.66 -4.76 0.46
N ASP A 56 8.68 -4.36 1.27
CA ASP A 56 7.35 -4.97 1.37
C ASP A 56 6.43 -4.48 0.24
N PHE A 57 6.80 -4.75 -1.01
CA PHE A 57 6.07 -4.25 -2.17
C PHE A 57 4.63 -4.76 -2.24
N GLN A 58 4.35 -5.97 -1.72
CA GLN A 58 2.99 -6.52 -1.70
C GLN A 58 2.06 -5.73 -0.77
N ALA A 59 2.56 -5.32 0.40
CA ALA A 59 1.84 -4.45 1.32
C ALA A 59 1.66 -3.04 0.72
N ALA A 60 2.71 -2.49 0.08
CA ALA A 60 2.65 -1.21 -0.59
C ALA A 60 1.55 -1.17 -1.66
N VAL A 61 1.45 -2.20 -2.53
CA VAL A 61 0.40 -2.29 -3.56
C VAL A 61 -1.01 -2.28 -2.96
N ARG A 62 -1.22 -2.95 -1.83
CA ARG A 62 -2.51 -2.96 -1.11
C ARG A 62 -2.86 -1.58 -0.56
N LEU A 63 -1.88 -0.89 0.03
CA LEU A 63 -2.05 0.45 0.58
C LEU A 63 -2.31 1.48 -0.54
N TYR A 64 -1.54 1.44 -1.64
CA TYR A 64 -1.81 2.28 -2.81
C TYR A 64 -3.20 2.03 -3.40
N THR A 65 -3.66 0.79 -3.43
CA THR A 65 -5.01 0.47 -3.92
C THR A 65 -6.08 1.09 -3.02
N SER A 66 -5.88 1.06 -1.70
CA SER A 66 -6.78 1.72 -0.75
C SER A 66 -6.74 3.25 -0.87
N ALA A 67 -5.57 3.83 -1.13
CA ALA A 67 -5.42 5.26 -1.39
C ALA A 67 -6.08 5.67 -2.72
N LEU A 68 -5.97 4.85 -3.76
CA LEU A 68 -6.63 5.03 -5.05
C LEU A 68 -8.16 4.90 -4.97
N GLN A 69 -8.69 4.13 -4.02
CA GLN A 69 -10.14 4.12 -3.76
C GLN A 69 -10.63 5.44 -3.18
N ALA A 70 -9.76 6.17 -2.46
CA ALA A 70 -10.07 7.50 -1.95
C ALA A 70 -9.93 8.57 -3.04
N ASP A 71 -8.82 8.52 -3.79
CA ASP A 71 -8.54 9.44 -4.89
C ASP A 71 -8.14 8.66 -6.15
N PRO A 72 -9.12 8.28 -6.99
CA PRO A 72 -8.86 7.52 -8.22
C PRO A 72 -8.27 8.37 -9.34
N GLN A 73 -8.18 9.70 -9.17
CA GLN A 73 -7.65 10.64 -10.16
C GLN A 73 -6.14 10.90 -9.97
N ASN A 74 -5.53 10.33 -8.93
CA ASN A 74 -4.13 10.56 -8.63
C ASN A 74 -3.18 9.69 -9.46
N CYS A 75 -2.63 10.26 -10.54
CA CYS A 75 -1.65 9.61 -11.40
C CYS A 75 -0.36 9.18 -10.66
N ILE A 76 0.03 9.90 -9.60
CA ILE A 76 1.25 9.59 -8.82
C ILE A 76 1.08 8.25 -8.10
N LEU A 77 -0.11 7.95 -7.59
CA LEU A 77 -0.37 6.68 -6.90
C LEU A 77 -0.35 5.49 -7.86
N TYR A 78 -0.89 5.64 -9.06
CA TYR A 78 -0.78 4.62 -10.10
C TYR A 78 0.69 4.37 -10.48
N SER A 79 1.48 5.43 -10.63
CA SER A 79 2.92 5.31 -10.95
C SER A 79 3.73 4.65 -9.81
N ASN A 80 3.43 4.96 -8.56
CA ASN A 80 4.09 4.32 -7.42
C ASN A 80 3.65 2.85 -7.25
N ARG A 81 2.37 2.55 -7.50
CA ARG A 81 1.87 1.17 -7.50
C ARG A 81 2.47 0.34 -8.63
N SER A 82 2.63 0.90 -9.82
CA SER A 82 3.29 0.22 -10.94
C SER A 82 4.75 -0.09 -10.62
N ALA A 83 5.49 0.85 -10.02
CA ALA A 83 6.86 0.61 -9.56
C ALA A 83 6.93 -0.53 -8.54
N ALA A 84 6.02 -0.58 -7.56
CA ALA A 84 5.95 -1.68 -6.59
C ALA A 84 5.60 -3.02 -7.27
N ARG A 85 4.69 -3.04 -8.25
CA ARG A 85 4.35 -4.22 -9.05
C ARG A 85 5.52 -4.73 -9.89
N LEU A 86 6.33 -3.84 -10.46
CA LEU A 86 7.56 -4.22 -11.17
C LEU A 86 8.53 -4.96 -10.25
N LYS A 87 8.68 -4.50 -9.00
CA LYS A 87 9.52 -5.17 -8.00
C LYS A 87 9.01 -6.56 -7.61
N LEU A 88 7.70 -6.79 -7.72
CA LEU A 88 7.07 -8.10 -7.53
C LEU A 88 7.12 -8.99 -8.79
N GLY A 89 7.66 -8.51 -9.91
CA GLY A 89 7.66 -9.22 -11.19
C GLY A 89 6.32 -9.18 -11.94
N GLN A 90 5.37 -8.35 -11.49
CA GLN A 90 4.04 -8.23 -12.09
C GLN A 90 4.03 -7.20 -13.22
N HIS A 91 4.79 -7.46 -14.29
CA HIS A 91 5.04 -6.48 -15.36
C HIS A 91 3.77 -6.07 -16.11
N GLN A 92 2.86 -7.01 -16.40
CA GLN A 92 1.60 -6.70 -17.09
C GLN A 92 0.71 -5.77 -16.27
N ALA A 93 0.55 -6.05 -14.98
CA ALA A 93 -0.26 -5.23 -14.08
C ALA A 93 0.40 -3.87 -13.79
N ALA A 94 1.73 -3.78 -13.83
CA ALA A 94 2.43 -2.52 -13.74
C ALA A 94 2.21 -1.65 -15.00
N LEU A 95 2.18 -2.27 -16.18
CA LEU A 95 1.94 -1.58 -17.44
C LEU A 95 0.53 -0.97 -17.49
N ASP A 96 -0.50 -1.71 -17.10
CA ASP A 96 -1.88 -1.17 -17.00
C ASP A 96 -1.97 0.04 -16.04
N ASP A 97 -1.29 -0.02 -14.90
CA ASP A 97 -1.23 1.11 -13.96
C ASP A 97 -0.50 2.32 -14.55
N ALA A 98 0.61 2.09 -15.26
CA ALA A 98 1.35 3.16 -15.92
C ALA A 98 0.55 3.81 -17.06
N GLU A 99 -0.20 3.01 -17.82
CA GLU A 99 -1.13 3.51 -18.85
C GLU A 99 -2.21 4.39 -18.22
N LYS A 100 -2.86 3.92 -17.15
CA LYS A 100 -3.84 4.73 -16.40
C LYS A 100 -3.24 6.01 -15.84
N ALA A 101 -2.02 5.96 -15.29
CA ALA A 101 -1.34 7.15 -14.81
C ALA A 101 -1.11 8.18 -15.92
N CYS A 102 -0.80 7.71 -17.13
CA CYS A 102 -0.62 8.53 -18.32
C CYS A 102 -1.96 9.11 -18.81
N GLU A 103 -3.04 8.33 -18.80
CA GLU A 103 -4.40 8.79 -19.14
C GLU A 103 -4.89 9.88 -18.19
N LEU A 104 -4.61 9.74 -16.89
CA LEU A 104 -5.03 10.69 -15.85
C LEU A 104 -4.22 11.98 -15.80
N ASN A 105 -3.01 11.99 -16.36
CA ASN A 105 -2.21 13.19 -16.49
C ASN A 105 -2.26 13.72 -17.94
N PRO A 106 -3.29 14.51 -18.32
CA PRO A 106 -3.45 15.03 -19.68
C PRO A 106 -2.39 16.07 -20.07
N LYS A 107 -1.38 16.30 -19.24
CA LYS A 107 -0.22 17.13 -19.58
C LYS A 107 0.66 16.50 -20.67
N TRP A 108 0.46 15.22 -20.96
CA TRP A 108 0.95 14.57 -22.18
C TRP A 108 -0.25 14.35 -23.11
N PRO A 109 -0.58 15.31 -24.00
CA PRO A 109 -1.55 15.02 -25.03
C PRO A 109 -1.02 13.82 -25.83
N LYS A 110 -1.70 12.67 -25.71
CA LYS A 110 -1.59 11.59 -26.68
C LYS A 110 -2.02 12.19 -28.02
N ILE A 111 -1.05 12.67 -28.78
CA ILE A 111 -1.12 13.25 -30.13
C ILE A 111 -1.54 12.21 -31.20
N PHE A 112 -2.15 11.09 -30.81
CA PHE A 112 -2.53 10.01 -31.72
C PHE A 112 -4.04 9.86 -31.93
N SER A 113 -4.82 10.93 -31.75
CA SER A 113 -6.20 10.96 -32.24
C SER A 113 -6.35 11.96 -33.38
N THR A 114 -5.64 11.70 -34.49
CA THR A 114 -6.05 12.17 -35.81
C THR A 114 -6.78 11.03 -36.52
N PRO A 115 -8.11 10.89 -36.39
CA PRO A 115 -8.88 10.29 -37.47
C PRO A 115 -8.93 11.30 -38.63
N HIS A 116 -8.50 10.83 -39.80
CA HIS A 116 -8.63 11.49 -41.10
C HIS A 116 -10.09 11.78 -41.43
#